data_AF-A0A2N9ISK6-F1
#
_entry.id   AF-A0A2N9ISK6-F1
#
_cell.length_a   1.000
_cell.length_b   1.000
_cell.length_c   1.000
_cell.angle_alpha   90.00
_cell.angle_beta   90.00
_cell.angle_gamma   90.00
#
_symmetry.space_group_name_H-M   'P 1'
#
loop_
_entity.id
_entity.type
_entity.pdbx_description
1 polymer ?
#
loop_
_entity_poly.entity_id
_entity_poly.type
_entity_poly.pdbx_seq_one_letter_code
_entity_poly.pdbx_strand_id
1 'polypeptide(L)'
;MSLFREMSYKGGTPNVVTCSTLIDGLCKNEHFDKAMTLLQEIEDNKLHPNIVIYNILIDGLCNVGKLAAARELFYSLPAKGLQPNVQTYTIMIKGLCKEGLIDEVDELLKKMDGNGCSLDNCTYNTIIQGLLQHNETSKAMEYIQIMVYKGFSANAVTVTMLVDLLSSNQADKNMQQLLRKLV
;
A
#
# COMPACT_ATOMS: atom_id res chain seq x y z
N MET A 1 20.91 9.02 24.26
CA MET A 1 19.75 8.62 25.08
C MET A 1 18.74 7.98 24.16
N SER A 2 18.30 6.75 24.39
CA SER A 2 17.26 6.12 23.56
C SER A 2 15.90 6.75 23.85
N LEU A 3 15.01 6.74 22.86
CA LEU A 3 13.66 7.29 23.00
C LEU A 3 12.93 6.64 24.18
N PHE A 4 13.10 5.32 24.33
CA PHE A 4 12.51 4.55 25.43
C PHE A 4 12.93 5.06 26.81
N ARG A 5 14.21 5.38 27.01
CA ARG A 5 14.70 5.94 28.29
C ARG A 5 14.12 7.31 28.56
N GLU A 6 13.97 8.15 27.54
CA GLU A 6 13.35 9.47 27.67
C GLU A 6 11.86 9.36 28.04
N MET A 7 11.12 8.48 27.37
CA MET A 7 9.71 8.22 27.66
C MET A 7 9.53 7.71 29.09
N SER A 8 10.34 6.72 29.51
CA SER A 8 10.31 6.21 30.88
C SER A 8 10.69 7.27 31.92
N TYR A 9 11.70 8.11 31.65
CA TYR A 9 12.08 9.21 32.52
C TYR A 9 10.95 10.25 32.68
N LYS A 10 10.16 10.47 31.62
CA LYS A 10 8.98 11.35 31.62
C LYS A 10 7.69 10.68 32.13
N GLY A 11 7.78 9.46 32.68
CA GLY A 11 6.65 8.73 33.27
C GLY A 11 5.74 8.02 32.26
N GLY A 12 6.12 7.96 30.98
CA GLY A 12 5.40 7.22 29.94
C GLY A 12 5.91 5.79 29.79
N THR A 13 5.01 4.85 29.51
CA THR A 13 5.37 3.48 29.11
C THR A 13 5.40 3.39 27.58
N PRO A 14 6.58 3.16 26.97
CA PRO A 14 6.66 2.88 25.55
C PRO A 14 5.78 1.69 25.18
N ASN A 15 4.86 1.90 24.24
CA ASN A 15 4.02 0.85 23.70
C ASN A 15 4.04 0.88 22.16
N VAL A 16 3.58 -0.21 21.56
CA VAL A 16 3.57 -0.41 20.10
C VAL A 16 2.80 0.69 19.37
N VAL A 17 1.72 1.21 19.95
CA VAL A 17 0.90 2.27 19.35
C VAL A 17 1.69 3.57 19.29
N THR A 18 2.28 4.02 20.41
CA THR A 18 3.11 5.23 20.42
C THR A 18 4.29 5.12 19.48
N CYS A 19 4.94 3.95 19.43
CA CYS A 19 6.06 3.73 18.52
C CYS A 19 5.62 3.73 17.05
N SER A 20 4.46 3.15 16.72
CA SER A 20 3.92 3.20 15.35
C SER A 20 3.67 4.63 14.87
N THR A 21 3.12 5.49 15.74
CA THR A 21 2.89 6.92 15.41
C THR A 21 4.21 7.65 15.18
N LEU A 22 5.24 7.37 15.98
CA LEU A 22 6.55 7.99 15.81
C LEU A 22 7.25 7.50 14.55
N ILE A 23 7.19 6.20 14.26
CA ILE A 23 7.71 5.62 13.00
C ILE A 23 7.00 6.25 11.80
N ASP A 24 5.66 6.38 11.84
CA ASP A 24 4.89 7.02 10.78
C ASP A 24 5.31 8.49 10.57
N GLY A 25 5.45 9.24 11.65
CA GLY A 25 5.97 10.61 11.61
C GLY A 25 7.38 10.67 11.00
N LEU A 26 8.28 9.77 11.36
CA LEU A 26 9.63 9.71 10.81
C LEU A 26 9.63 9.36 9.32
N CYS A 27 8.85 8.37 8.90
CA CYS A 27 8.70 8.00 7.48
C CYS A 27 8.15 9.16 6.64
N LYS A 28 7.13 9.87 7.13
CA LYS A 28 6.54 11.03 6.45
C LYS A 28 7.49 12.23 6.31
N ASN A 29 8.51 12.32 7.17
CA ASN A 29 9.57 13.32 7.10
C ASN A 29 10.87 12.74 6.52
N GLU A 30 10.79 11.61 5.81
CA GLU A 30 11.90 10.94 5.12
C GLU A 30 13.09 10.55 6.02
N HIS A 31 12.87 10.48 7.34
CA HIS A 31 13.87 10.10 8.33
C HIS A 31 13.91 8.57 8.54
N PHE A 32 14.10 7.82 7.45
CA PHE A 32 14.06 6.35 7.46
C PHE A 32 15.11 5.70 8.36
N ASP A 33 16.32 6.24 8.41
CA ASP A 33 17.38 5.69 9.27
C ASP A 33 16.97 5.75 10.75
N LYS A 34 16.30 6.84 11.15
CA LYS A 34 15.74 6.99 12.51
C LYS A 34 14.55 6.06 12.72
N ALA A 35 13.70 5.88 11.72
CA ALA A 35 12.56 4.96 11.79
C ALA A 35 13.03 3.49 11.97
N MET A 36 14.07 3.08 11.24
CA MET A 36 14.69 1.76 11.36
C MET A 36 15.43 1.59 12.69
N THR A 37 16.13 2.63 13.17
CA THR A 37 16.73 2.64 14.52
C THR A 37 15.66 2.43 15.59
N LEU A 38 14.51 3.11 15.46
CA LEU A 38 13.40 2.95 16.38
C LEU A 38 12.76 1.55 16.29
N LEU A 39 12.65 0.95 15.10
CA LEU A 39 12.23 -0.45 14.96
C LEU A 39 13.18 -1.39 15.72
N GLN A 40 14.49 -1.21 15.57
CA GLN A 40 15.48 -2.01 16.30
C GLN A 40 15.35 -1.82 17.82
N GLU A 41 15.15 -0.58 18.28
CA GLU A 41 14.91 -0.32 19.71
C GLU A 41 13.64 -1.05 20.21
N ILE A 42 12.56 -1.10 19.42
CA ILE A 42 11.33 -1.85 19.78
C ILE A 42 11.65 -3.34 19.95
N GLU A 43 12.37 -3.93 18.98
CA GLU A 43 12.77 -5.35 19.00
C GLU A 43 13.68 -5.66 20.20
N ASP A 44 14.69 -4.82 20.46
CA ASP A 44 15.65 -4.97 21.56
C ASP A 44 15.00 -4.86 22.94
N ASN A 45 13.95 -4.03 23.07
CA ASN A 45 13.16 -3.89 24.30
C ASN A 45 12.09 -4.99 24.46
N LYS A 46 12.12 -6.04 23.63
CA LYS A 46 11.16 -7.16 23.63
C LYS A 46 9.70 -6.72 23.44
N LEU A 47 9.49 -5.55 22.85
CA LEU A 47 8.18 -5.20 22.32
C LEU A 47 8.07 -5.88 20.96
N HIS A 48 7.06 -6.73 20.77
CA HIS A 48 6.87 -7.41 19.49
C HIS A 48 6.26 -6.42 18.48
N PRO A 49 7.00 -5.98 17.44
CA PRO A 49 6.42 -5.12 16.42
C PRO A 49 5.35 -5.91 15.67
N ASN A 50 4.18 -5.29 15.48
CA ASN A 50 3.07 -5.91 14.78
C ASN A 50 3.08 -5.52 13.28
N ILE A 51 2.15 -6.11 12.52
CA ILE A 51 2.02 -5.86 11.08
C ILE A 51 1.82 -4.37 10.74
N VAL A 52 1.24 -3.58 11.65
CA VAL A 52 0.97 -2.15 11.43
C VAL A 52 2.28 -1.36 11.32
N ILE A 53 3.26 -1.64 12.20
CA ILE A 53 4.59 -0.99 12.12
C ILE A 53 5.26 -1.28 10.79
N TYR A 54 5.24 -2.53 10.36
CA TYR A 54 5.84 -2.92 9.07
C TYR A 54 5.09 -2.29 7.89
N ASN A 55 3.76 -2.25 7.91
CA ASN A 55 2.97 -1.56 6.87
C ASN A 55 3.38 -0.09 6.74
N ILE A 56 3.60 0.62 7.87
CA ILE A 56 4.05 2.02 7.86
C ILE A 56 5.44 2.16 7.22
N LEU A 57 6.39 1.29 7.59
CA LEU A 57 7.74 1.31 7.03
C LEU A 57 7.74 1.00 5.53
N ILE A 58 6.99 -0.03 5.12
CA ILE A 58 6.86 -0.43 3.71
C ILE A 58 6.22 0.70 2.89
N ASP A 59 5.11 1.30 3.34
CA ASP A 59 4.46 2.41 2.60
C ASP A 59 5.38 3.62 2.52
N GLY A 60 6.06 3.96 3.63
CA GLY A 60 7.06 5.02 3.65
C GLY A 60 8.15 4.81 2.60
N LEU A 61 8.75 3.62 2.54
CA LEU A 61 9.80 3.27 1.57
C LEU A 61 9.29 3.29 0.12
N CYS A 62 8.10 2.74 -0.12
CA CYS A 62 7.44 2.83 -1.44
C CYS A 62 7.17 4.28 -1.85
N ASN A 63 6.82 5.16 -0.92
CA ASN A 63 6.52 6.56 -1.22
C ASN A 63 7.77 7.37 -1.62
N VAL A 64 8.97 6.98 -1.18
CA VAL A 64 10.24 7.63 -1.53
C VAL A 64 11.05 6.87 -2.59
N GLY A 65 10.43 5.95 -3.33
CA GLY A 65 11.08 5.19 -4.41
C GLY A 65 12.10 4.15 -3.95
N LYS A 66 12.15 3.82 -2.64
CA LYS A 66 13.04 2.77 -2.10
C LYS A 66 12.38 1.40 -2.16
N LEU A 67 11.88 1.01 -3.35
CA LEU A 67 11.10 -0.21 -3.54
C LEU A 67 11.87 -1.49 -3.17
N ALA A 68 13.18 -1.55 -3.43
CA ALA A 68 14.00 -2.71 -3.05
C ALA A 68 13.98 -2.98 -1.54
N ALA A 69 14.17 -1.94 -0.72
CA ALA A 69 14.10 -2.05 0.74
C ALA A 69 12.66 -2.38 1.21
N ALA A 70 11.64 -1.83 0.55
CA ALA A 70 10.24 -2.15 0.85
C ALA A 70 9.95 -3.66 0.61
N ARG A 71 10.49 -4.23 -0.48
CA ARG A 71 10.40 -5.67 -0.77
C ARG A 71 11.10 -6.51 0.29
N GLU A 72 12.32 -6.14 0.68
CA GLU A 72 13.05 -6.87 1.72
C GLU A 72 12.23 -6.96 3.01
N LEU A 73 11.65 -5.84 3.46
CA LEU A 73 10.75 -5.83 4.61
C LEU A 73 9.52 -6.72 4.39
N PHE A 74 8.84 -6.57 3.24
CA PHE A 74 7.65 -7.35 2.91
C PHE A 74 7.90 -8.87 2.92
N TYR A 75 8.97 -9.33 2.28
CA TYR A 75 9.31 -10.76 2.23
C TYR A 75 9.91 -11.29 3.54
N SER A 76 10.41 -10.41 4.42
CA SER A 76 10.86 -10.81 5.76
C SER A 76 9.72 -11.11 6.75
N LEU A 77 8.49 -10.66 6.46
CA LEU A 77 7.35 -10.77 7.38
C LEU A 77 7.09 -12.20 7.88
N PRO A 78 7.04 -13.24 7.02
CA PRO A 78 6.79 -14.60 7.49
C PRO A 78 7.89 -15.12 8.42
N ALA A 79 9.15 -14.78 8.17
CA ALA A 79 10.28 -15.15 9.04
C ALA A 79 10.18 -14.50 10.43
N LYS A 80 9.49 -13.36 10.52
CA LYS A 80 9.17 -12.66 11.78
C LYS A 80 7.85 -13.13 12.41
N GLY A 81 7.22 -14.19 11.86
CA GLY A 81 5.94 -14.71 12.35
C GLY A 81 4.73 -13.83 12.03
N LEU A 82 4.89 -12.86 11.10
CA LEU A 82 3.83 -11.95 10.68
C LEU A 82 3.25 -12.39 9.34
N GLN A 83 1.93 -12.30 9.22
CA GLN A 83 1.23 -12.59 7.98
C GLN A 83 0.85 -11.28 7.28
N PRO A 84 1.26 -11.08 6.01
CA PRO A 84 0.76 -9.97 5.20
C PRO A 84 -0.76 -10.03 5.10
N ASN A 85 -1.42 -8.90 5.36
CA ASN A 85 -2.87 -8.76 5.21
C ASN A 85 -3.21 -7.94 3.97
N VAL A 86 -4.51 -7.71 3.71
CA VAL A 86 -4.99 -6.91 2.58
C VAL A 86 -4.24 -5.59 2.49
N GLN A 87 -4.14 -4.83 3.59
CA GLN A 87 -3.42 -3.55 3.62
C GLN A 87 -1.94 -3.69 3.23
N THR A 88 -1.24 -4.71 3.74
CA THR A 88 0.17 -4.96 3.40
C THR A 88 0.34 -5.18 1.90
N TYR A 89 -0.55 -5.97 1.29
CA TYR A 89 -0.55 -6.21 -0.16
C TYR A 89 -0.89 -4.93 -0.93
N THR A 90 -1.91 -4.19 -0.54
CA THR A 90 -2.30 -2.92 -1.18
C THR A 90 -1.13 -1.92 -1.21
N ILE A 91 -0.37 -1.81 -0.11
CA ILE A 91 0.79 -0.93 -0.02
C ILE A 91 1.87 -1.35 -1.02
N MET A 92 2.20 -2.64 -1.11
CA MET A 92 3.20 -3.12 -2.06
C MET A 92 2.73 -2.96 -3.50
N ILE A 93 1.46 -3.26 -3.80
CA ILE A 93 0.85 -3.05 -5.13
C ILE A 93 0.97 -1.57 -5.52
N LYS A 94 0.63 -0.64 -4.63
CA LYS A 94 0.78 0.81 -4.86
C LYS A 94 2.23 1.18 -5.20
N GLY A 95 3.20 0.61 -4.48
CA GLY A 95 4.63 0.82 -4.75
C GLY A 95 5.05 0.29 -6.14
N LEU A 96 4.62 -0.91 -6.50
CA LEU A 96 4.88 -1.50 -7.83
C LEU A 96 4.26 -0.68 -8.96
N CYS A 97 3.01 -0.23 -8.77
CA CYS A 97 2.33 0.64 -9.72
C CYS A 97 3.08 1.96 -9.91
N LYS A 98 3.65 2.57 -8.86
CA LYS A 98 4.43 3.81 -9.00
C LYS A 98 5.68 3.63 -9.86
N GLU A 99 6.32 2.46 -9.78
CA GLU A 99 7.52 2.13 -10.56
C GLU A 99 7.20 1.53 -11.95
N GLY A 100 5.91 1.36 -12.30
CA GLY A 100 5.50 0.79 -13.59
C GLY A 100 5.72 -0.72 -13.74
N LEU A 101 5.90 -1.43 -12.62
CA LEU A 101 6.18 -2.87 -12.60
C LEU A 101 4.88 -3.68 -12.62
N ILE A 102 4.08 -3.52 -13.68
CA ILE A 102 2.73 -4.09 -13.79
C ILE A 102 2.73 -5.62 -13.81
N ASP A 103 3.72 -6.27 -14.43
CA ASP A 103 3.83 -7.73 -14.42
C ASP A 103 3.94 -8.29 -12.99
N GLU A 104 4.65 -7.58 -12.11
CA GLU A 104 4.81 -7.96 -10.72
C GLU A 104 3.56 -7.67 -9.87
N VAL A 105 2.74 -6.71 -10.29
CA VAL A 105 1.41 -6.52 -9.68
C VAL A 105 0.56 -7.77 -9.89
N ASP A 106 0.55 -8.35 -11.10
CA ASP A 106 -0.21 -9.56 -11.40
C ASP A 106 0.27 -10.77 -10.57
N GLU A 107 1.58 -10.93 -10.39
CA GLU A 107 2.15 -11.95 -9.50
C GLU A 107 1.74 -11.76 -8.05
N LEU A 108 1.80 -10.52 -7.56
CA LEU A 108 1.47 -10.20 -6.18
C LEU A 108 -0.02 -10.37 -5.89
N LEU A 109 -0.90 -10.11 -6.87
CA LEU A 109 -2.34 -10.36 -6.78
C LEU A 109 -2.66 -11.85 -6.67
N LYS A 110 -1.99 -12.71 -7.44
CA LYS A 110 -2.12 -14.17 -7.33
C LYS A 110 -1.67 -14.66 -5.95
N LYS A 111 -0.56 -14.10 -5.43
CA LYS A 111 -0.07 -14.41 -4.08
C LYS A 111 -1.05 -13.96 -2.99
N MET A 112 -1.64 -12.78 -3.14
CA MET A 112 -2.65 -12.25 -2.23
C MET A 112 -3.87 -13.17 -2.15
N ASP A 113 -4.38 -13.63 -3.29
CA ASP A 113 -5.50 -14.58 -3.37
C ASP A 113 -5.13 -15.95 -2.77
N GLY A 114 -3.96 -16.49 -3.10
CA GLY A 114 -3.44 -17.74 -2.53
C GLY A 114 -3.26 -17.70 -1.01
N ASN A 115 -3.07 -16.51 -0.44
CA ASN A 115 -3.02 -16.28 1.00
C ASN A 115 -4.41 -16.01 1.64
N GLY A 116 -5.50 -16.16 0.88
CA GLY A 116 -6.87 -15.93 1.34
C GLY A 116 -7.21 -14.46 1.57
N CYS A 117 -6.41 -13.53 1.03
CA CYS A 117 -6.68 -12.10 1.10
C CYS A 117 -7.45 -11.67 -0.16
N SER A 118 -8.71 -11.27 -0.01
CA SER A 118 -9.50 -10.73 -1.11
C SER A 118 -9.28 -9.23 -1.29
N LEU A 119 -9.33 -8.75 -2.53
CA LEU A 119 -9.28 -7.32 -2.85
C LEU A 119 -10.43 -6.57 -2.19
N ASP A 120 -10.11 -5.48 -1.51
CA ASP A 120 -11.07 -4.51 -0.98
C ASP A 120 -11.23 -3.30 -1.90
N ASN A 121 -12.13 -2.38 -1.54
CA ASN A 121 -12.38 -1.16 -2.30
C ASN A 121 -11.10 -0.33 -2.53
N CYS A 122 -10.22 -0.25 -1.52
CA CYS A 122 -8.97 0.49 -1.60
C CYS A 122 -8.01 -0.15 -2.61
N THR A 123 -7.90 -1.48 -2.58
CA THR A 123 -7.01 -2.23 -3.46
C THR A 123 -7.46 -2.15 -4.91
N TYR A 124 -8.78 -2.27 -5.19
CA TYR A 124 -9.32 -2.06 -6.54
C TYR A 124 -8.96 -0.67 -7.08
N ASN A 125 -9.24 0.39 -6.32
CA ASN A 125 -8.89 1.74 -6.74
C ASN A 125 -7.38 1.89 -6.99
N THR A 126 -6.54 1.32 -6.13
CA THR A 126 -5.07 1.38 -6.27
C THR A 126 -4.60 0.73 -7.58
N ILE A 127 -5.10 -0.47 -7.89
CA ILE A 127 -4.75 -1.19 -9.12
C ILE A 127 -5.21 -0.40 -10.34
N ILE A 128 -6.49 0.04 -10.36
CA ILE A 128 -7.06 0.77 -11.50
C ILE A 128 -6.27 2.04 -11.76
N GLN A 129 -5.97 2.83 -10.72
CA GLN A 129 -5.17 4.05 -10.86
C GLN A 129 -3.78 3.76 -11.41
N GLY A 130 -3.10 2.72 -10.89
CA GLY A 130 -1.79 2.32 -11.38
C GLY A 130 -1.82 1.89 -12.86
N LEU A 131 -2.79 1.07 -13.26
CA LEU A 131 -2.95 0.64 -14.65
C LEU A 131 -3.23 1.83 -15.58
N LEU A 132 -4.09 2.77 -15.17
CA LEU A 132 -4.38 3.97 -15.94
C LEU A 132 -3.13 4.87 -16.11
N GLN A 133 -2.29 4.98 -15.08
CA GLN A 133 -1.03 5.74 -15.16
C GLN A 133 -0.05 5.18 -16.19
N HIS A 134 -0.09 3.86 -16.41
CA HIS A 134 0.80 3.17 -17.36
C HIS A 134 0.11 2.80 -18.68
N ASN A 135 -1.04 3.41 -18.98
CA ASN A 135 -1.82 3.19 -20.20
C ASN A 135 -2.32 1.75 -20.40
N GLU A 136 -2.37 0.94 -19.33
CA GLU A 136 -2.94 -0.41 -19.30
C GLU A 136 -4.47 -0.38 -19.24
N THR A 137 -5.07 0.35 -20.17
CA THR A 137 -6.49 0.70 -20.20
C THR A 137 -7.41 -0.50 -20.30
N SER A 138 -7.04 -1.52 -21.08
CA SER A 138 -7.84 -2.74 -21.19
C SER A 138 -7.96 -3.47 -19.85
N LYS A 139 -6.83 -3.69 -19.15
CA LYS A 139 -6.83 -4.27 -17.80
C LYS A 139 -7.56 -3.39 -16.80
N ALA A 140 -7.35 -2.07 -16.84
CA ALA A 140 -8.04 -1.14 -15.95
C ALA A 140 -9.57 -1.28 -16.07
N MET A 141 -10.09 -1.40 -17.29
CA MET A 141 -11.51 -1.60 -17.55
C MET A 141 -12.05 -2.94 -17.03
N GLU A 142 -11.28 -4.01 -17.14
CA GLU A 142 -11.63 -5.31 -16.53
C GLU A 142 -11.78 -5.17 -15.01
N TYR A 143 -10.82 -4.54 -14.34
CA TYR A 143 -10.87 -4.33 -12.89
C TYR A 143 -12.04 -3.43 -12.47
N ILE A 144 -12.40 -2.41 -13.26
CA ILE A 144 -13.58 -1.57 -12.97
C ILE A 144 -14.87 -2.40 -13.06
N GLN A 145 -15.01 -3.26 -14.07
CA GLN A 145 -16.18 -4.13 -14.19
C GLN A 145 -16.31 -5.08 -12.99
N ILE A 146 -15.21 -5.71 -12.59
CA ILE A 146 -15.17 -6.60 -11.43
C ILE A 146 -15.50 -5.82 -10.15
N MET A 147 -14.95 -4.62 -9.99
CA MET A 147 -15.19 -3.76 -8.84
C MET A 147 -16.68 -3.43 -8.69
N VAL A 148 -17.33 -3.00 -9.77
CA VAL A 148 -18.77 -2.69 -9.79
C VAL A 148 -19.61 -3.94 -9.52
N TYR A 149 -19.27 -5.07 -10.15
CA TYR A 149 -19.97 -6.34 -9.93
C TYR A 149 -19.92 -6.79 -8.46
N LYS A 150 -18.78 -6.56 -7.78
CA LYS A 150 -18.61 -6.86 -6.35
C LYS A 150 -19.21 -5.81 -5.41
N GLY A 151 -19.83 -4.74 -5.94
CA GLY A 151 -20.47 -3.70 -5.15
C GLY A 151 -19.51 -2.66 -4.56
N PHE A 152 -18.28 -2.57 -5.07
CA PHE A 152 -17.30 -1.54 -4.71
C PHE A 152 -17.44 -0.31 -5.62
N SER A 153 -16.91 0.83 -5.18
CA SER A 153 -17.07 2.12 -5.88
C SER A 153 -15.74 2.84 -6.15
N ALA A 154 -15.60 3.35 -7.37
CA ALA A 154 -14.47 4.17 -7.76
C ALA A 154 -14.44 5.46 -6.91
N ASN A 155 -13.26 5.80 -6.37
CA ASN A 155 -13.06 7.06 -5.67
C ASN A 155 -12.87 8.22 -6.66
N ALA A 156 -12.86 9.46 -6.13
CA ALA A 156 -12.76 10.66 -6.95
C ALA A 156 -11.52 10.66 -7.87
N VAL A 157 -10.36 10.21 -7.38
CA VAL A 157 -9.13 10.15 -8.17
C VAL A 157 -9.27 9.19 -9.35
N THR A 158 -9.81 7.99 -9.11
CA THR A 158 -10.06 7.00 -10.16
C THR A 158 -11.02 7.54 -11.22
N VAL A 159 -12.09 8.22 -10.81
CA VAL A 159 -13.05 8.84 -11.74
C VAL A 159 -12.39 9.95 -12.56
N THR A 160 -11.58 10.82 -11.95
CA THR A 160 -10.84 11.87 -12.67
C THR A 160 -9.93 11.28 -13.74
N MET A 161 -9.14 10.25 -13.41
CA MET A 161 -8.25 9.58 -14.37
C MET A 161 -9.01 8.97 -15.55
N LEU A 162 -10.19 8.41 -15.29
CA LEU A 162 -11.04 7.88 -16.35
C LEU A 162 -11.60 8.97 -17.26
N VAL A 163 -12.01 10.11 -16.70
CA VAL A 163 -12.46 11.26 -17.51
C VAL A 163 -11.32 11.78 -18.39
N ASP A 164 -10.11 11.93 -17.85
CA ASP A 164 -8.95 12.38 -18.61
C ASP A 164 -8.61 11.44 -19.77
N LEU A 165 -8.71 10.12 -19.54
CA LEU A 165 -8.53 9.11 -20.57
C LEU A 165 -9.58 9.23 -21.70
N LEU A 166 -10.83 9.51 -21.35
CA LEU A 166 -11.89 9.70 -22.35
C LEU A 166 -11.68 10.97 -23.17
N SER A 167 -11.28 12.06 -22.51
CA SER A 167 -11.05 13.35 -23.16
C SER A 167 -9.84 13.34 -24.11
N SER A 168 -8.87 12.45 -23.89
CA SER A 168 -7.71 12.25 -24.76
C SER A 168 -7.97 11.34 -25.97
N ASN A 169 -9.23 10.91 -26.19
CA ASN A 169 -9.71 10.25 -27.41
C ASN A 169 -9.08 8.87 -27.71
N GLN A 170 -8.71 8.12 -26.68
CA GLN A 170 -8.41 6.67 -26.77
C GLN A 170 -9.58 5.77 -26.34
N ALA A 171 -10.79 6.32 -26.23
CA ALA A 171 -11.92 5.61 -25.65
C ALA A 171 -12.65 4.67 -26.62
N ASP A 172 -12.63 3.37 -26.33
CA ASP A 172 -13.56 2.39 -26.89
C ASP A 172 -15.00 2.68 -26.40
N LYS A 173 -16.02 2.37 -27.21
CA LYS A 173 -17.44 2.58 -26.90
C LYS A 173 -17.86 1.91 -25.57
N ASN A 174 -17.16 0.85 -25.20
CA ASN A 174 -17.32 0.15 -23.92
C ASN A 174 -17.04 1.06 -22.69
N MET A 175 -16.11 2.01 -22.79
CA MET A 175 -15.79 2.93 -21.69
C MET A 175 -16.91 3.91 -21.39
N GLN A 176 -17.53 4.48 -22.42
CA GLN A 176 -18.64 5.42 -22.27
C GLN A 176 -19.87 4.75 -21.62
N GLN A 177 -20.12 3.49 -21.94
CA GLN A 177 -21.27 2.75 -21.40
C GLN A 177 -21.09 2.32 -19.95
N LEU A 178 -19.85 2.10 -19.50
CA LEU A 178 -19.57 1.74 -18.11
C LEU A 178 -19.65 2.93 -17.16
N LEU A 179 -19.20 4.12 -17.59
CA LEU A 179 -19.30 5.33 -16.77
C LEU A 179 -20.74 5.75 -16.47
N ARG A 180 -21.67 5.49 -17.40
CA ARG A 180 -23.12 5.66 -17.12
C ARG A 180 -23.64 4.77 -16.00
N LYS A 181 -22.92 3.70 -15.63
CA LYS A 181 -23.25 2.83 -14.51
C LYS A 181 -22.52 3.21 -13.21
N LEU A 182 -21.57 4.13 -13.28
CA LEU A 182 -20.77 4.62 -12.14
C LEU A 182 -21.30 5.95 -11.57
N VAL A 183 -22.07 6.73 -12.35
CA VAL A 183 -22.76 7.97 -11.95
C VAL A 183 -24.26 7.70 -11.76
#